data_AF-A0A1B2LXB5-F1
#
_entry.id   AF-A0A1B2LXB5-F1
#
_cell.length_a   1.000
_cell.length_b   1.000
_cell.length_c   1.000
_cell.angle_alpha   90.00
_cell.angle_beta   90.00
_cell.angle_gamma   90.00
#
_symmetry.space_group_name_H-M   'P 1'
#
loop_
_entity.id
_entity.type
_entity.pdbx_description
1 polymer ?
#
loop_
_entity_poly.entity_id
_entity_poly.type
_entity_poly.pdbx_seq_one_letter_code
_entity_poly.pdbx_strand_id
1 'polypeptide(L)'
;MPSYKDLEDQIIKLFNNTDSLLWNGIIYDQIKACKPSLRGGGECKTDIFVSFKNSKDLNLQENLKISVKKSNAEFYGNKLTADAALTLLGPNWQTILIRSINPIISRFQSQTIIYTKPKNNPTDAYFTLGWKLEITDKPRTLSAPLIISNKEIIDNVYRGTNQTDGKKNARSGPGNLNNTYK
;
A
#
# COMPACT_ATOMS: atom_id res chain seq x y z
N MET A 1 16.82 -15.19 -1.22
CA MET A 1 15.90 -14.15 -0.67
C MET A 1 14.68 -14.86 -0.13
N PRO A 2 14.28 -14.67 1.13
CA PRO A 2 13.05 -15.25 1.66
C PRO A 2 11.85 -14.84 0.78
N SER A 3 10.88 -15.74 0.62
CA SER A 3 9.61 -15.39 -0.02
C SER A 3 8.88 -14.35 0.83
N TYR A 4 7.94 -13.62 0.23
CA TYR A 4 7.16 -12.61 0.97
C TYR A 4 6.41 -13.26 2.15
N LYS A 5 5.89 -14.48 1.92
CA LYS A 5 5.23 -15.30 2.92
C LYS A 5 6.17 -15.70 4.06
N ASP A 6 7.42 -16.06 3.76
CA ASP A 6 8.39 -16.43 4.81
C ASP A 6 8.66 -15.27 5.77
N LEU A 7 8.72 -14.04 5.25
CA LEU A 7 8.90 -12.84 6.06
C LEU A 7 7.66 -12.55 6.92
N GLU A 8 6.45 -12.67 6.35
CA GLU A 8 5.21 -12.55 7.13
C GLU A 8 5.16 -13.58 8.26
N ASP A 9 5.43 -14.84 7.95
CA ASP A 9 5.41 -15.95 8.91
C ASP A 9 6.47 -15.77 10.00
N GLN A 10 7.66 -15.24 9.67
CA GLN A 10 8.70 -14.91 10.64
C GLN A 10 8.26 -13.81 11.61
N ILE A 11 7.65 -12.73 11.11
CA ILE A 11 7.15 -11.64 11.97
C ILE A 11 6.02 -12.14 12.87
N ILE A 12 5.09 -12.94 12.33
CA ILE A 12 4.02 -13.56 13.14
C ILE A 12 4.60 -14.44 14.24
N LYS A 13 5.58 -15.29 13.92
CA LYS A 13 6.26 -16.14 14.92
C LYS A 13 6.98 -15.32 15.98
N LEU A 14 7.66 -14.24 15.59
CA LEU A 14 8.35 -13.35 16.52
C LEU A 14 7.39 -12.82 17.58
N PHE A 15 6.27 -12.22 17.16
CA PHE A 15 5.28 -11.68 18.09
C PHE A 15 4.61 -12.76 18.94
N ASN A 16 4.25 -13.91 18.35
CA ASN A 16 3.61 -15.00 19.10
C ASN A 16 4.56 -15.71 20.09
N ASN A 17 5.87 -15.58 19.91
CA ASN A 17 6.89 -16.11 20.82
C ASN A 17 7.43 -15.03 21.78
N THR A 18 6.86 -13.82 21.77
CA THR A 18 7.25 -12.74 22.68
C THR A 18 6.43 -12.86 23.97
N ASP A 19 7.11 -13.00 25.10
CA ASP A 19 6.45 -13.10 26.42
C ASP A 19 5.86 -11.76 26.88
N SER A 20 6.61 -10.67 26.67
CA SER A 20 6.14 -9.32 26.98
C SER A 20 6.78 -8.25 26.10
N LEU A 21 6.06 -7.15 25.92
CA LEU A 21 6.40 -6.03 25.05
C LEU A 21 6.21 -4.72 25.81
N LEU A 22 7.20 -3.83 25.73
CA LEU A 22 7.04 -2.43 26.15
C LEU A 22 6.53 -1.61 24.96
N TRP A 23 5.34 -1.04 25.08
CA TRP A 23 4.73 -0.18 24.06
C TRP A 23 4.14 1.08 24.70
N ASN A 24 4.51 2.26 24.20
CA ASN A 24 4.08 3.55 24.76
C ASN A 24 4.27 3.67 26.29
N GLY A 25 5.33 3.06 26.84
CA GLY A 25 5.61 3.06 28.28
C GLY A 25 4.82 2.04 29.11
N ILE A 26 3.96 1.23 28.48
CA ILE A 26 3.13 0.20 29.12
C ILE A 26 3.66 -1.18 28.74
N ILE A 27 3.74 -2.08 29.71
CA ILE A 27 4.10 -3.49 29.48
C ILE A 27 2.83 -4.28 29.14
N TYR A 28 2.88 -5.04 28.06
CA TYR A 28 1.84 -5.98 27.67
C TYR A 28 2.41 -7.40 27.67
N ASP A 29 1.66 -8.36 28.18
CA ASP A 29 2.10 -9.75 28.41
C ASP A 29 1.19 -10.80 27.71
N GLN A 30 0.16 -10.33 27.00
CA GLN A 30 -0.65 -11.17 26.13
C GLN A 30 -0.55 -10.67 24.70
N ILE A 31 0.37 -11.23 23.92
CA ILE A 31 0.64 -10.80 22.55
C ILE A 31 0.13 -11.87 21.58
N LYS A 32 -0.60 -11.45 20.54
CA LYS A 32 -1.07 -12.33 19.46
C LYS A 32 -0.92 -11.64 18.12
N ALA A 33 -0.26 -12.31 17.18
CA ALA A 33 -0.14 -11.91 15.78
C ALA A 33 -0.79 -12.92 14.84
N CYS A 34 -1.45 -12.42 13.80
CA CYS A 34 -2.05 -13.25 12.76
C CYS A 34 -2.10 -12.54 11.40
N LYS A 35 -2.27 -13.35 10.34
CA LYS A 35 -2.61 -12.83 9.02
C LYS A 35 -4.11 -12.49 8.97
N PRO A 36 -4.49 -11.26 8.60
CA PRO A 36 -5.88 -10.88 8.47
C PRO A 36 -6.58 -11.55 7.27
N SER A 37 -7.90 -11.77 7.37
CA SER A 37 -8.71 -12.38 6.30
C SER A 37 -9.98 -11.57 6.00
N LEU A 38 -10.44 -11.56 4.74
CA LEU A 38 -11.72 -10.97 4.31
C LEU A 38 -12.77 -12.06 4.05
N ARG A 39 -14.05 -11.78 4.39
CA ARG A 39 -15.19 -12.68 4.07
C ARG A 39 -15.72 -12.56 2.63
N GLY A 40 -15.09 -11.76 1.77
CA GLY A 40 -15.58 -11.45 0.41
C GLY A 40 -14.54 -11.53 -0.70
N GLY A 41 -13.38 -12.14 -0.44
CA GLY A 41 -12.26 -12.18 -1.39
C GLY A 41 -11.44 -10.88 -1.44
N GLY A 42 -10.30 -10.94 -2.13
CA GLY A 42 -9.29 -9.87 -2.16
C GLY A 42 -8.26 -9.97 -1.01
N GLU A 43 -7.15 -9.27 -1.18
CA GLU A 43 -6.08 -9.20 -0.17
C GLU A 43 -6.25 -7.95 0.70
N CYS A 44 -6.11 -8.10 2.03
CA CYS A 44 -6.06 -6.97 2.94
C CYS A 44 -4.80 -6.14 2.69
N LYS A 45 -4.89 -4.83 2.84
CA LYS A 45 -3.70 -3.96 2.80
C LYS A 45 -2.74 -4.20 3.97
N THR A 46 -3.30 -4.60 5.10
CA THR A 46 -2.56 -5.07 6.27
C THR A 46 -2.10 -6.50 6.02
N ASP A 47 -0.80 -6.73 6.09
CA ASP A 47 -0.20 -8.06 5.90
C ASP A 47 -0.21 -8.85 7.23
N ILE A 48 -0.05 -8.15 8.37
CA ILE A 48 -0.03 -8.74 9.72
C ILE A 48 -0.78 -7.85 10.69
N PHE A 49 -1.63 -8.45 11.52
CA PHE A 49 -2.30 -7.81 12.63
C PHE A 49 -1.73 -8.33 13.95
N VAL A 50 -1.37 -7.43 14.86
CA VAL A 50 -0.89 -7.76 16.19
C VAL A 50 -1.80 -7.10 17.23
N SER A 51 -2.30 -7.88 18.18
CA SER A 51 -3.04 -7.40 19.34
C SER A 51 -2.24 -7.70 20.59
N PHE A 52 -2.13 -6.73 21.48
CA PHE A 52 -1.48 -6.91 22.76
C PHE A 52 -2.35 -6.37 23.89
N LYS A 53 -2.43 -7.16 24.98
CA LYS A 53 -3.22 -6.86 26.17
C LYS A 53 -2.37 -6.97 27.42
N ASN A 54 -2.72 -6.19 28.44
CA ASN A 54 -2.15 -6.34 29.77
C ASN A 54 -3.04 -7.27 30.58
N SER A 55 -2.47 -8.35 31.12
CA SER A 55 -3.21 -9.33 31.92
C SER A 55 -3.74 -8.76 33.23
N LYS A 56 -3.11 -7.71 33.77
CA LYS A 56 -3.47 -7.05 35.03
C LYS A 56 -4.51 -5.95 34.84
N ASP A 57 -4.58 -5.35 33.65
CA ASP A 57 -5.59 -4.35 33.30
C ASP A 57 -6.18 -4.65 31.92
N LEU A 58 -7.36 -5.25 31.92
CA LEU A 58 -8.08 -5.64 30.71
C LEU A 58 -8.50 -4.44 29.84
N ASN A 59 -8.46 -3.21 30.36
CA ASN A 59 -8.73 -1.99 29.57
C ASN A 59 -7.53 -1.58 28.73
N LEU A 60 -6.32 -2.06 29.07
CA LEU A 60 -5.12 -1.80 28.30
C LEU A 60 -4.99 -2.83 27.19
N GLN A 61 -5.65 -2.53 26.07
CA GLN A 61 -5.53 -3.26 24.82
C GLN A 61 -5.10 -2.31 23.70
N GLU A 62 -4.14 -2.76 22.90
CA GLU A 62 -3.63 -2.03 21.75
C GLU A 62 -3.56 -2.95 20.53
N ASN A 63 -3.63 -2.34 19.35
CA ASN A 63 -3.59 -3.06 18.08
C ASN A 63 -2.61 -2.41 17.11
N LEU A 64 -1.68 -3.19 16.58
CA LEU A 64 -0.73 -2.79 15.56
C LEU A 64 -1.08 -3.45 14.23
N LYS A 65 -1.19 -2.64 13.17
CA LYS A 65 -1.36 -3.09 11.79
C LYS A 65 -0.05 -2.91 11.04
N ILE A 66 0.52 -4.01 10.57
CA ILE A 66 1.80 -4.01 9.85
C ILE A 66 1.53 -4.31 8.38
N SER A 67 2.11 -3.49 7.50
CA SER A 67 2.21 -3.78 6.07
C SER A 67 3.67 -4.02 5.73
N VAL A 68 3.98 -5.18 5.19
CA VAL A 68 5.33 -5.58 4.77
C VAL A 68 5.53 -5.14 3.33
N LYS A 69 6.66 -4.53 3.02
CA LYS A 69 7.02 -4.17 1.63
C LYS A 69 8.47 -4.54 1.41
N LYS A 70 8.76 -5.19 0.29
CA LYS A 70 10.15 -5.43 -0.13
C LYS A 70 10.77 -4.10 -0.57
N SER A 71 12.09 -3.98 -0.47
CA SER A 71 12.82 -2.80 -0.96
C SER A 71 12.59 -2.53 -2.44
N ASN A 72 12.32 -3.58 -3.24
CA ASN A 72 11.98 -3.49 -4.65
C ASN A 72 10.47 -3.48 -4.93
N ALA A 73 9.63 -3.28 -3.92
CA ALA A 73 8.18 -3.25 -4.09
C ALA A 73 7.77 -1.94 -4.77
N GLU A 74 7.96 -1.90 -6.09
CA GLU A 74 7.32 -0.88 -6.93
C GLU A 74 5.82 -1.16 -6.94
N PHE A 75 5.01 -0.22 -6.47
CA PHE A 75 3.55 -0.35 -6.58
C PHE A 75 3.15 -0.12 -8.04
N TYR A 76 2.60 -1.14 -8.69
CA TYR A 76 2.21 -1.08 -10.09
C TYR A 76 0.71 -0.83 -10.25
N GLY A 77 0.31 0.43 -10.29
CA GLY A 77 -0.94 0.84 -10.91
C GLY A 77 -0.75 0.89 -12.42
N ASN A 78 -0.98 -0.23 -13.13
CA ASN A 78 -0.68 -0.32 -14.57
C ASN A 78 -1.50 0.70 -15.40
N LYS A 79 -2.74 0.99 -14.98
CA LYS A 79 -3.58 2.08 -15.47
C LYS A 79 -4.33 2.70 -14.29
N LEU A 80 -4.23 4.02 -14.14
CA LEU A 80 -4.99 4.76 -13.14
C LEU A 80 -6.38 5.10 -13.71
N THR A 81 -7.44 4.52 -13.15
CA THR A 81 -8.82 4.89 -13.52
C THR A 81 -9.24 6.18 -12.80
N ALA A 82 -10.29 6.85 -13.29
CA ALA A 82 -10.83 8.05 -12.64
C ALA A 82 -11.28 7.75 -11.19
N ASP A 83 -11.97 6.64 -10.94
CA ASP A 83 -12.39 6.24 -9.59
C ASP A 83 -11.20 5.97 -8.67
N ALA A 84 -10.15 5.34 -9.20
CA ALA A 84 -8.91 5.11 -8.46
C ALA A 84 -8.21 6.43 -8.15
N ALA A 85 -8.17 7.37 -9.10
CA ALA A 85 -7.59 8.69 -8.90
C ALA A 85 -8.37 9.51 -7.88
N LEU A 86 -9.71 9.53 -7.96
CA LEU A 86 -10.58 10.16 -6.98
C LEU A 86 -10.40 9.56 -5.59
N THR A 87 -10.35 8.23 -5.51
CA THR A 87 -10.13 7.54 -4.24
C THR A 87 -8.75 7.85 -3.67
N LEU A 88 -7.71 8.00 -4.50
CA LEU A 88 -6.33 8.16 -4.04
C LEU A 88 -5.97 9.61 -3.71
N LEU A 89 -6.40 10.55 -4.57
CA LEU A 89 -5.98 11.96 -4.58
C LEU A 89 -7.12 12.91 -4.18
N GLY A 90 -8.33 12.39 -3.94
CA GLY A 90 -9.50 13.18 -3.56
C GLY A 90 -10.15 13.91 -4.73
N PRO A 91 -11.16 14.76 -4.47
CA PRO A 91 -11.95 15.43 -5.52
C PRO A 91 -11.12 16.26 -6.51
N ASN A 92 -9.97 16.79 -6.07
CA ASN A 92 -9.07 17.61 -6.90
C ASN A 92 -8.05 16.79 -7.72
N TRP A 93 -8.26 15.47 -7.85
CA TRP A 93 -7.32 14.55 -8.49
C TRP A 93 -6.91 14.99 -9.90
N GLN A 94 -7.83 15.52 -10.71
CA GLN A 94 -7.55 15.96 -12.08
C GLN A 94 -6.50 17.08 -12.11
N THR A 95 -6.71 18.11 -11.30
CA THR A 95 -5.81 19.26 -11.19
C THR A 95 -4.43 18.83 -10.72
N ILE A 96 -4.36 17.91 -9.73
CA ILE A 96 -3.10 17.37 -9.23
C ILE A 96 -2.35 16.65 -10.35
N LEU A 97 -3.02 15.77 -11.11
CA LEU A 97 -2.40 15.03 -12.21
C LEU A 97 -1.91 15.97 -13.31
N ILE A 98 -2.73 16.92 -13.77
CA ILE A 98 -2.36 17.88 -14.81
C ILE A 98 -1.12 18.67 -14.39
N ARG A 99 -1.13 19.23 -13.18
CA ARG A 99 0.02 20.01 -12.68
C ARG A 99 1.28 19.16 -12.53
N SER A 100 1.14 17.90 -12.15
CA SER A 100 2.27 16.97 -11.98
C SER A 100 2.89 16.58 -13.33
N ILE A 101 2.07 16.46 -14.39
CA ILE A 101 2.50 16.02 -15.72
C ILE A 101 3.00 17.20 -16.57
N ASN A 102 2.47 18.40 -16.37
CA ASN A 102 2.84 19.60 -17.15
C ASN A 102 4.36 19.80 -17.34
N PRO A 103 5.23 19.62 -16.32
CA PRO A 103 6.67 19.79 -16.48
C PRO A 103 7.33 18.89 -17.52
N ILE A 104 6.71 17.76 -17.88
CA ILE A 104 7.26 16.79 -18.84
C ILE A 104 6.43 16.68 -20.13
N ILE A 105 5.43 17.53 -20.33
CA ILE A 105 4.54 17.47 -21.50
C ILE A 105 5.31 17.63 -22.82
N SER A 106 6.33 18.49 -22.85
CA SER A 106 7.17 18.70 -24.03
C SER A 106 7.96 17.44 -24.40
N ARG A 107 8.47 16.70 -23.40
CA ARG A 107 9.18 15.43 -23.59
C ARG A 107 8.26 14.35 -24.13
N PHE A 108 6.98 14.36 -23.74
CA PHE A 108 5.97 13.46 -24.29
C PHE A 108 5.64 13.81 -25.74
N GLN A 109 5.39 15.08 -26.03
CA GLN A 109 5.07 15.56 -27.38
C GLN A 109 6.22 15.33 -28.36
N SER A 110 7.47 15.32 -27.89
CA SER A 110 8.63 15.02 -28.71
C SER A 110 8.88 13.52 -28.94
N GLN A 111 8.14 12.61 -28.28
CA GLN A 111 8.33 11.18 -28.49
C GLN A 111 7.79 10.74 -29.85
N THR A 112 8.54 9.87 -30.52
CA THR A 112 8.00 9.10 -31.64
C THR A 112 6.95 8.12 -31.09
N ILE A 113 5.69 8.34 -31.47
CA ILE A 113 4.56 7.51 -31.00
C ILE A 113 4.47 6.22 -31.83
N ILE A 114 4.73 6.32 -33.13
CA ILE A 114 4.60 5.23 -34.10
C ILE A 114 5.99 4.83 -34.60
N TYR A 115 6.36 3.59 -34.35
CA TYR A 115 7.56 2.99 -34.90
C TYR A 115 7.16 2.05 -36.03
N THR A 116 7.45 2.45 -37.26
CA THR A 116 7.13 1.68 -38.48
C THR A 116 8.20 0.65 -38.82
N LYS A 117 9.33 0.64 -38.09
CA LYS A 117 10.43 -0.30 -38.26
C LYS A 117 10.72 -1.01 -36.92
N PRO A 118 10.95 -2.33 -36.94
CA PRO A 118 11.25 -3.08 -35.72
C PRO A 118 12.58 -2.63 -35.11
N LYS A 119 12.66 -2.61 -33.78
CA LYS A 119 13.89 -2.36 -33.03
C LYS A 119 14.06 -3.45 -31.98
N ASN A 120 15.04 -4.33 -32.19
CA ASN A 120 15.35 -5.52 -31.39
C ASN A 120 14.24 -6.59 -31.37
N ASN A 121 13.06 -6.28 -30.83
CA ASN A 121 11.80 -7.05 -30.77
C ASN A 121 10.72 -6.09 -30.20
N PRO A 122 9.58 -5.80 -30.85
CA PRO A 122 8.72 -6.69 -31.64
C PRO A 122 9.03 -6.74 -33.14
N THR A 123 8.47 -7.74 -33.82
CA THR A 123 8.62 -8.03 -35.26
C THR A 123 7.81 -7.10 -36.16
N ASP A 124 6.84 -6.37 -35.62
CA ASP A 124 5.92 -5.49 -36.34
C ASP A 124 6.07 -4.01 -35.94
N ALA A 125 5.42 -3.13 -36.71
CA ALA A 125 5.23 -1.75 -36.32
C ALA A 125 4.50 -1.67 -34.96
N TYR A 126 5.01 -0.84 -34.06
CA TYR A 126 4.47 -0.74 -32.70
C TYR A 126 4.26 0.72 -32.31
N PHE A 127 3.26 0.94 -31.44
CA PHE A 127 2.95 2.24 -30.88
C PHE A 127 3.20 2.26 -29.38
N THR A 128 3.70 3.39 -28.86
CA THR A 128 3.83 3.58 -27.41
C THR A 128 2.61 4.35 -26.90
N LEU A 129 1.69 3.67 -26.23
CA LEU A 129 0.53 4.28 -25.57
C LEU A 129 0.40 3.74 -24.16
N GLY A 130 0.56 4.61 -23.16
CA GLY A 130 0.34 4.24 -21.77
C GLY A 130 0.85 5.26 -20.78
N TRP A 131 0.11 5.36 -19.68
CA TRP A 131 0.49 6.11 -18.48
C TRP A 131 0.54 5.10 -17.35
N LYS A 132 1.55 5.20 -16.50
CA LYS A 132 1.68 4.34 -15.34
C LYS A 132 1.83 5.21 -14.10
N LEU A 133 1.07 4.89 -13.06
CA LEU A 133 1.30 5.47 -11.74
C LEU A 133 2.12 4.47 -10.93
N GLU A 134 3.33 4.89 -10.58
CA GLU A 134 4.27 4.07 -9.81
C GLU A 134 4.65 4.76 -8.50
N ILE A 135 4.79 3.97 -7.44
CA ILE A 135 5.63 4.33 -6.31
C ILE A 135 6.93 3.56 -6.54
N THR A 136 8.01 4.28 -6.83
CA THR A 136 9.29 3.68 -7.18
C THR A 136 10.45 4.51 -6.63
N ASP A 137 11.52 3.82 -6.27
CA ASP A 137 12.83 4.38 -5.93
C ASP A 137 13.72 4.55 -7.18
N LYS A 138 13.26 4.10 -8.36
CA LYS A 138 14.02 4.15 -9.61
C LYS A 138 13.61 5.33 -10.48
N PRO A 139 14.58 6.07 -11.03
CA PRO A 139 14.28 7.12 -11.99
C PRO A 139 13.76 6.54 -13.31
N ARG A 140 12.80 7.23 -13.93
CA ARG A 140 12.35 6.95 -15.30
C ARG A 140 12.53 8.19 -16.18
N THR A 141 12.79 7.98 -17.47
CA THR A 141 13.06 9.07 -18.41
C THR A 141 11.83 9.95 -18.69
N LEU A 142 10.64 9.33 -18.72
CA LEU A 142 9.35 9.98 -18.98
C LEU A 142 8.45 9.95 -17.74
N SER A 143 8.99 10.35 -16.60
CA SER A 143 8.24 10.47 -15.35
C SER A 143 8.37 11.85 -14.74
N ALA A 144 7.34 12.24 -14.00
CA ALA A 144 7.35 13.39 -13.11
C ALA A 144 6.79 12.97 -11.76
N PRO A 145 7.31 13.53 -10.65
CA PRO A 145 6.74 13.27 -9.33
C PRO A 145 5.32 13.82 -9.24
N LEU A 146 4.46 13.12 -8.51
CA LEU A 146 3.16 13.69 -8.14
C LEU A 146 3.37 14.86 -7.18
N ILE A 147 2.64 15.96 -7.42
CA ILE A 147 2.62 17.12 -6.54
C ILE A 147 1.65 16.84 -5.38
N ILE A 148 2.09 15.95 -4.48
CA ILE A 148 1.43 15.59 -3.24
C ILE A 148 2.48 15.51 -2.13
N SER A 149 2.09 15.81 -0.90
CA SER A 149 3.00 15.78 0.24
C SER A 149 3.33 14.34 0.67
N ASN A 150 4.48 14.15 1.31
CA ASN A 150 4.82 12.86 1.94
C ASN A 150 3.76 12.41 2.95
N LYS A 151 3.14 13.36 3.66
CA LYS A 151 2.04 13.07 4.58
C LYS A 151 0.82 12.51 3.85
N GLU A 152 0.42 13.11 2.74
CA GLU A 152 -0.70 12.60 1.92
C GLU A 152 -0.36 11.24 1.31
N ILE A 153 0.88 11.00 0.88
CA ILE A 153 1.32 9.68 0.43
C ILE A 153 1.16 8.65 1.55
N ILE A 154 1.63 8.97 2.76
CA ILE A 154 1.50 8.09 3.94
C ILE A 154 0.03 7.85 4.26
N ASP A 155 -0.77 8.89 4.41
CA ASP A 155 -2.16 8.77 4.84
C ASP A 155 -3.04 8.10 3.77
N ASN A 156 -2.98 8.54 2.52
CA ASN A 156 -3.88 8.05 1.46
C ASN A 156 -3.37 6.77 0.81
N VAL A 157 -2.06 6.67 0.53
CA VAL A 157 -1.50 5.57 -0.26
C VAL A 157 -1.04 4.42 0.62
N TYR A 158 -0.43 4.67 1.77
CA TYR A 158 0.01 3.60 2.69
C TYR A 158 -1.04 3.26 3.75
N ARG A 159 -1.67 4.23 4.40
CA ARG A 159 -2.70 3.99 5.44
C ARG A 159 -4.10 3.82 4.86
N GLY A 160 -4.37 4.42 3.69
CA GLY A 160 -5.69 4.34 3.06
C GLY A 160 -6.77 5.12 3.82
N THR A 161 -6.43 6.21 4.49
CA THR A 161 -7.36 7.01 5.34
C THR A 161 -8.61 7.49 4.61
N ASN A 162 -8.55 7.62 3.29
CA ASN A 162 -9.64 8.04 2.42
C ASN A 162 -10.49 6.88 1.83
N GLN A 163 -10.17 5.62 2.17
CA GLN A 163 -10.93 4.46 1.72
C GLN A 163 -12.12 4.14 2.64
N THR A 164 -12.93 3.15 2.31
CA THR A 164 -13.99 2.67 3.22
C THR A 164 -13.41 1.76 4.29
N ASP A 165 -14.08 1.65 5.44
CA ASP A 165 -13.61 0.80 6.55
C ASP A 165 -13.46 -0.67 6.16
N GLY A 166 -14.30 -1.18 5.26
CA GLY A 166 -14.16 -2.55 4.75
C GLY A 166 -12.87 -2.78 3.93
N LYS A 167 -12.29 -1.72 3.37
CA LYS A 167 -10.99 -1.78 2.65
C LYS A 167 -9.80 -1.47 3.56
N LYS A 168 -9.98 -0.62 4.59
CA LYS A 168 -8.94 -0.28 5.58
C LYS A 168 -8.75 -1.35 6.65
N ASN A 169 -9.84 -1.97 7.08
CA ASN A 169 -9.87 -2.81 8.26
C ASN A 169 -10.04 -4.27 7.85
N ALA A 170 -9.06 -5.08 8.25
CA ALA A 170 -9.26 -6.50 8.34
C ALA A 170 -10.11 -6.88 9.56
N ARG A 171 -10.91 -7.94 9.43
CA ARG A 171 -11.56 -8.60 10.56
C ARG A 171 -10.83 -9.92 10.84
N SER A 172 -10.36 -10.12 12.05
CA SER A 172 -9.90 -11.42 12.54
C SER A 172 -11.11 -12.36 12.71
N GLY A 173 -10.95 -13.66 12.41
CA GLY A 173 -11.99 -14.70 12.34
C GLY A 173 -12.79 -14.98 13.64
N PRO A 174 -13.50 -16.13 13.73
CA PRO A 174 -14.86 -16.29 14.30
C PRO A 174 -15.02 -16.12 15.81
N GLY A 175 -13.98 -15.72 16.55
CA GLY A 175 -14.10 -15.28 17.92
C GLY A 175 -14.19 -13.76 17.96
N ASN A 176 -15.30 -13.23 18.49
CA ASN A 176 -15.54 -11.82 18.74
C ASN A 176 -14.37 -11.15 19.48
N LEU A 177 -13.36 -10.68 18.75
CA LEU A 177 -12.57 -9.53 19.17
C LEU A 177 -13.36 -8.31 18.71
N ASN A 178 -14.32 -7.91 19.54
CA ASN A 178 -15.18 -6.75 19.32
C ASN A 178 -14.29 -5.55 19.04
N ASN A 179 -14.23 -5.16 17.77
CA ASN A 179 -13.66 -3.90 17.36
C ASN A 179 -14.77 -2.85 17.49
N THR A 180 -15.16 -2.53 18.72
CA THR A 180 -16.00 -1.37 19.01
C THR A 180 -15.09 -0.16 19.09
N TYR A 181 -14.94 0.52 17.95
CA TYR A 181 -14.45 1.90 17.94
C TYR A 181 -15.52 2.80 18.59
N LYS A 182 -15.12 3.56 19.60
CA LYS A 182 -15.61 4.94 19.79
C LYS A 182 -14.50 5.86 19.33
#